data_AF-A0A4R9JK64-F1
#
_entry.id   AF-A0A4R9JK64-F1
#
_cell.length_a   1.000
_cell.length_b   1.000
_cell.length_c   1.000
_cell.angle_alpha   90.00
_cell.angle_beta   90.00
_cell.angle_gamma   90.00
#
_symmetry.space_group_name_H-M   'P 1'
#
loop_
_entity.id
_entity.type
_entity.pdbx_description
1 polymer ?
#
loop_
_entity_poly.entity_id
_entity_poly.type
_entity_poly.pdbx_seq_one_letter_code
_entity_poly.pdbx_strand_id
1 'polypeptide(L)'
;MRPFVVLIFALSLGFCTSEPQKNPTRDPYSLETLIFLEEVLLDVWESSESKEGAMSRLRYVCRTRDTDDGYLCYTWGLLEYHRGNYAESYTAFRKALEKNPNDSLYKNMLRISAEKSGNLADLKAHSRDGEVLAIFTETQKHCKEDKPPEFESFRFLAEHGILTKDTIRRGILADCFQRLNSEDKSQIQKEIRLSSLSYKERLYADQMKSDPFSRIWDTASYHRGEAGKEAVGASAGVVTVNASLGMETGSTSSGTIRPGSPITEAWRKLKLASISGNETQGREAIRSFLSEVQQAKRKGKLEGQLALALERAAKLLLEQDPQYSKLRSLAKEL
;
A
#
# COMPACT_ATOMS: atom_id res chain seq x y z
N MET A 1 -39.50 41.45 -18.41
CA MET A 1 -38.54 40.45 -18.91
C MET A 1 -37.30 40.56 -18.02
N ARG A 2 -37.32 39.97 -16.83
CA ARG A 2 -37.08 38.56 -16.46
C ARG A 2 -35.58 38.18 -16.52
N PRO A 3 -35.10 37.51 -15.47
CA PRO A 3 -33.70 37.46 -15.06
C PRO A 3 -32.95 36.40 -15.89
N PHE A 4 -31.93 36.80 -16.64
CA PHE A 4 -31.14 35.84 -17.44
C PHE A 4 -29.62 36.00 -17.31
N VAL A 5 -29.15 36.96 -16.49
CA VAL A 5 -27.71 37.28 -16.42
C VAL A 5 -27.02 36.69 -15.18
N VAL A 6 -27.77 36.24 -14.17
CA VAL A 6 -27.18 35.69 -12.92
C VAL A 6 -26.94 34.17 -12.99
N LEU A 7 -27.43 33.49 -14.03
CA LEU A 7 -27.39 32.01 -14.11
C LEU A 7 -26.16 31.43 -14.82
N ILE A 8 -25.22 32.27 -15.28
CA ILE A 8 -24.01 31.78 -15.97
C ILE A 8 -22.80 31.70 -15.03
N PHE A 9 -22.81 32.40 -13.89
CA PHE A 9 -21.73 32.33 -12.89
C PHE A 9 -21.93 31.28 -11.78
N ALA A 10 -23.11 30.67 -11.70
CA ALA A 10 -23.43 29.64 -10.70
C ALA A 10 -23.16 28.19 -11.19
N LEU A 11 -22.81 28.00 -12.46
CA LEU A 11 -22.52 26.68 -13.05
C LEU A 11 -21.02 26.37 -13.20
N SER A 12 -20.13 27.28 -12.79
CA SER A 12 -18.68 27.09 -12.87
C SER A 12 -18.00 26.71 -11.54
N LEU A 13 -18.76 26.58 -10.45
CA LEU A 13 -18.24 26.19 -9.13
C LEU A 13 -18.60 24.74 -8.72
N GLY A 14 -19.11 23.94 -9.66
CA GLY A 14 -19.56 22.56 -9.42
C GLY A 14 -18.59 21.46 -9.86
N PHE A 15 -17.42 21.78 -10.41
CA PHE A 15 -16.38 20.79 -10.64
C PHE A 15 -15.59 20.59 -9.35
N CYS A 16 -16.23 19.93 -8.39
CA CYS A 16 -15.50 19.11 -7.44
C CYS A 16 -14.56 18.23 -8.27
N THR A 17 -13.27 18.38 -8.03
CA THR A 17 -12.24 17.41 -8.39
C THR A 17 -12.61 16.09 -7.70
N SER A 18 -13.49 15.32 -8.32
CA SER A 18 -13.47 13.88 -8.11
C SER A 18 -12.13 13.45 -8.70
N GLU A 19 -11.14 13.26 -7.83
CA GLU A 19 -10.00 12.42 -8.19
C GLU A 19 -10.58 11.21 -8.92
N PRO A 20 -10.08 10.88 -10.13
CA PRO A 20 -10.59 9.72 -10.84
C PRO A 20 -10.50 8.54 -9.88
N GLN A 21 -11.66 7.97 -9.51
CA GLN A 21 -11.70 6.77 -8.68
C GLN A 21 -10.75 5.77 -9.34
N LYS A 22 -9.62 5.52 -8.69
CA LYS A 22 -8.63 4.55 -9.17
C LYS A 22 -9.42 3.26 -9.37
N ASN A 23 -9.54 2.85 -10.63
CA ASN A 23 -10.27 1.66 -11.01
C ASN A 23 -9.76 0.53 -10.11
N PRO A 24 -10.59 -0.10 -9.25
CA PRO A 24 -10.14 -1.08 -8.27
C PRO A 24 -9.51 -2.34 -8.91
N THR A 25 -9.53 -2.40 -10.24
CA THR A 25 -8.96 -3.45 -11.08
C THR A 25 -7.67 -3.07 -11.81
N ARG A 26 -7.18 -1.82 -11.68
CA ARG A 26 -5.83 -1.46 -12.15
C ARG A 26 -4.82 -2.14 -11.22
N ASP A 27 -3.78 -2.73 -11.83
CA ASP A 27 -2.67 -3.32 -11.08
C ASP A 27 -2.18 -2.34 -10.00
N PRO A 28 -1.96 -2.80 -8.76
CA PRO A 28 -1.80 -1.93 -7.60
C PRO A 28 -0.59 -0.99 -7.70
N TYR A 29 0.38 -1.35 -8.54
CA TYR A 29 1.64 -0.63 -8.74
C TYR A 29 1.96 -0.53 -10.22
N SER A 30 2.66 0.53 -10.63
CA SER A 30 3.14 0.63 -12.01
C SER A 30 4.26 -0.39 -12.27
N LEU A 31 4.33 -0.93 -13.48
CA LEU A 31 5.40 -1.85 -13.89
C LEU A 31 6.79 -1.22 -13.66
N GLU A 32 6.94 0.07 -13.96
CA GLU A 32 8.19 0.80 -13.75
C GLU A 32 8.58 0.86 -12.26
N THR A 33 7.61 1.03 -11.35
CA THR A 33 7.84 0.96 -9.89
C THR A 33 8.34 -0.42 -9.48
N LEU A 34 7.76 -1.49 -10.03
CA LEU A 34 8.13 -2.86 -9.68
C LEU A 34 9.51 -3.25 -10.19
N ILE A 35 9.84 -2.88 -11.43
CA ILE A 35 11.18 -3.12 -12.01
C ILE A 35 12.23 -2.39 -11.19
N PHE A 36 12.00 -1.10 -10.89
CA PHE A 36 12.93 -0.34 -10.05
C PHE A 36 13.11 -0.96 -8.66
N LEU A 37 12.01 -1.38 -8.02
CA LEU A 37 12.09 -1.99 -6.70
C LEU A 37 12.86 -3.31 -6.73
N GLU A 38 12.65 -4.13 -7.76
CA GLU A 38 13.40 -5.36 -7.97
C GLU A 38 14.90 -5.10 -8.07
N GLU A 39 15.32 -4.17 -8.92
CA GLU A 39 16.72 -3.78 -9.07
C GLU A 39 17.33 -3.33 -7.73
N VAL A 40 16.65 -2.42 -7.03
CA VAL A 40 17.08 -1.94 -5.71
C VAL A 40 17.22 -3.08 -4.71
N LEU A 41 16.23 -3.97 -4.64
CA LEU A 41 16.23 -5.07 -3.66
C LEU A 41 17.31 -6.10 -3.98
N LEU A 42 17.60 -6.37 -5.25
CA LEU A 42 18.70 -7.25 -5.65
C LEU A 42 20.07 -6.64 -5.30
N ASP A 43 20.23 -5.34 -5.52
CA ASP A 43 21.47 -4.63 -5.19
C ASP A 43 21.76 -4.61 -3.68
N VAL A 44 20.72 -4.69 -2.83
CA VAL A 44 20.88 -4.85 -1.37
C VAL A 44 21.58 -6.16 -1.00
N TRP A 45 21.46 -7.21 -1.81
CA TRP A 45 22.05 -8.52 -1.52
C TRP A 45 23.48 -8.70 -2.04
N GLU A 46 23.98 -7.81 -2.90
CA GLU A 46 25.32 -7.95 -3.50
C GLU A 46 26.47 -7.68 -2.51
N SER A 47 26.39 -6.58 -1.75
CA SER A 47 27.43 -6.15 -0.80
C SER A 47 26.91 -5.13 0.22
N SER A 48 27.68 -4.83 1.27
CA SER A 48 27.33 -3.78 2.24
C SER A 48 27.37 -2.37 1.62
N GLU A 49 28.29 -2.12 0.70
CA GLU A 49 28.40 -0.84 -0.02
C GLU A 49 27.24 -0.65 -1.00
N SER A 50 26.91 -1.69 -1.78
CA SER A 50 25.77 -1.66 -2.70
C SER A 50 24.44 -1.53 -1.95
N LYS A 51 24.34 -2.07 -0.73
CA LYS A 51 23.19 -1.88 0.16
C LYS A 51 22.95 -0.42 0.51
N GLU A 52 23.97 0.35 0.90
CA GLU A 52 23.79 1.79 1.19
C GLU A 52 23.53 2.62 -0.08
N GLY A 53 24.14 2.24 -1.21
CA GLY A 53 23.84 2.83 -2.51
C GLY A 53 22.40 2.56 -2.97
N ALA A 54 21.89 1.35 -2.78
CA ALA A 54 20.52 0.95 -3.08
C ALA A 54 19.51 1.71 -2.21
N MET A 55 19.76 1.83 -0.91
CA MET A 55 18.92 2.64 -0.01
C MET A 55 18.91 4.11 -0.38
N SER A 56 20.06 4.67 -0.76
CA SER A 56 20.17 6.06 -1.18
C SER A 56 19.37 6.34 -2.46
N ARG A 57 19.42 5.41 -3.43
CA ARG A 57 18.59 5.47 -4.64
C ARG A 57 17.10 5.38 -4.32
N LEU A 58 16.70 4.43 -3.47
CA LEU A 58 15.31 4.26 -3.06
C LEU A 58 14.76 5.53 -2.38
N ARG A 59 15.55 6.12 -1.47
CA ARG A 59 15.23 7.39 -0.81
C ARG A 59 15.09 8.53 -1.82
N TYR A 60 16.04 8.64 -2.76
CA TYR A 60 15.99 9.67 -3.80
C TYR A 60 14.71 9.56 -4.62
N VAL A 61 14.42 8.37 -5.15
CA VAL A 61 13.23 8.12 -5.98
C VAL A 61 11.94 8.37 -5.21
N CYS A 62 11.82 7.90 -3.96
CA CYS A 62 10.66 8.24 -3.12
C CYS A 62 10.48 9.76 -2.97
N ARG A 63 11.58 10.52 -2.87
CA ARG A 63 11.51 11.97 -2.61
C ARG A 63 11.27 12.82 -3.84
N THR A 64 11.79 12.42 -5.01
CA THR A 64 11.79 13.24 -6.22
C THR A 64 10.81 12.75 -7.27
N ARG A 65 10.52 11.45 -7.33
CA ARG A 65 9.66 10.89 -8.36
C ARG A 65 8.21 10.92 -7.91
N ASP A 66 7.36 11.44 -8.76
CA ASP A 66 5.93 11.42 -8.52
C ASP A 66 5.34 10.08 -8.97
N THR A 67 5.51 9.03 -8.15
CA THR A 67 4.71 7.80 -8.31
C THR A 67 3.38 7.95 -7.58
N ASP A 68 2.28 7.56 -8.21
CA ASP A 68 0.92 7.75 -7.68
C ASP A 68 0.57 6.83 -6.49
N ASP A 69 1.42 5.87 -6.11
CA ASP A 69 1.08 4.75 -5.23
C ASP A 69 1.71 4.80 -3.82
N GLY A 70 2.70 5.68 -3.59
CA GLY A 70 3.41 5.78 -2.32
C GLY A 70 4.21 4.53 -1.91
N TYR A 71 4.25 3.50 -2.76
CA TYR A 71 4.74 2.16 -2.38
C TYR A 71 6.26 2.12 -2.18
N LEU A 72 7.00 2.87 -2.99
CA LEU A 72 8.46 3.01 -2.83
C LEU A 72 8.80 3.72 -1.52
N CYS A 73 8.03 4.74 -1.15
CA CYS A 73 8.18 5.45 0.13
C CYS A 73 7.81 4.55 1.31
N TYR A 74 6.75 3.75 1.18
CA TYR A 74 6.41 2.74 2.19
C TYR A 74 7.53 1.72 2.38
N THR A 75 8.08 1.19 1.28
CA THR A 75 9.17 0.21 1.32
C THR A 75 10.42 0.81 1.95
N TRP A 76 10.80 2.02 1.55
CA TRP A 76 11.90 2.76 2.17
C TRP A 76 11.67 2.95 3.67
N GLY A 77 10.49 3.41 4.06
CA GLY A 77 10.13 3.64 5.46
C GLY A 77 10.21 2.39 6.32
N LEU A 78 9.80 1.24 5.78
CA LEU A 78 9.88 -0.05 6.46
C LEU A 78 11.34 -0.47 6.66
N LEU A 79 12.19 -0.29 5.66
CA LEU A 79 13.61 -0.62 5.75
C LEU A 79 14.33 0.26 6.79
N GLU A 80 14.06 1.57 6.81
CA GLU A 80 14.60 2.48 7.83
C GLU A 80 14.08 2.14 9.23
N TYR A 81 12.79 1.79 9.36
CA TYR A 81 12.21 1.36 10.62
C TYR A 81 12.95 0.16 11.21
N HIS A 82 13.30 -0.81 10.37
CA HIS A 82 14.03 -2.01 10.79
C HIS A 82 15.51 -1.77 11.06
N ARG A 83 16.11 -0.75 10.44
CA ARG A 83 17.46 -0.28 10.77
C ARG A 83 17.51 0.50 12.10
N GLY A 84 16.36 0.87 12.67
CA GLY A 84 16.26 1.70 13.87
C GLY A 84 16.25 3.20 13.58
N ASN A 85 16.27 3.60 12.31
CA ASN A 85 16.23 4.99 11.86
C ASN A 85 14.78 5.50 11.84
N TYR A 86 14.15 5.61 13.01
CA TYR A 86 12.72 5.93 13.12
C TYR A 86 12.36 7.33 12.58
N ALA A 87 13.29 8.29 12.62
CA ALA A 87 13.06 9.62 12.07
C ALA A 87 12.93 9.60 10.54
N GLU A 88 13.86 8.96 9.84
CA GLU A 88 13.77 8.81 8.38
C GLU A 88 12.54 7.97 8.00
N SER A 89 12.25 6.91 8.76
CA SER A 89 11.06 6.08 8.59
C SER A 89 9.75 6.90 8.69
N TYR A 90 9.66 7.80 9.67
CA TYR A 90 8.54 8.74 9.80
C TYR A 90 8.39 9.63 8.56
N THR A 91 9.48 10.21 8.06
CA THR A 91 9.43 11.05 6.85
C THR A 91 8.99 10.26 5.61
N ALA A 92 9.41 8.99 5.51
CA ALA A 92 9.06 8.10 4.42
C ALA A 92 7.56 7.75 4.43
N PHE A 93 7.03 7.36 5.58
CA PHE A 93 5.59 7.04 5.70
C PHE A 93 4.71 8.28 5.54
N ARG A 94 5.19 9.46 5.94
CA ARG A 94 4.48 10.71 5.68
C ARG A 94 4.32 10.96 4.18
N LYS A 95 5.41 10.82 3.41
CA LYS A 95 5.36 10.91 1.94
C LYS A 95 4.50 9.81 1.31
N ALA A 96 4.51 8.60 1.86
CA ALA A 96 3.65 7.52 1.38
C ALA A 96 2.16 7.88 1.57
N LEU A 97 1.81 8.48 2.71
CA LEU A 97 0.44 8.93 3.01
C LEU A 97 0.03 10.15 2.19
N GLU A 98 0.94 11.09 1.90
CA GLU A 98 0.69 12.20 0.97
C GLU A 98 0.24 11.68 -0.42
N LYS A 99 0.82 10.56 -0.87
CA LYS A 99 0.49 9.91 -2.16
C LYS A 99 -0.77 9.05 -2.10
N ASN A 100 -1.07 8.45 -0.95
CA ASN A 100 -2.30 7.66 -0.75
C ASN A 100 -2.90 7.94 0.64
N PRO A 101 -3.72 9.00 0.78
CA PRO A 101 -4.21 9.47 2.08
C PRO A 101 -5.15 8.49 2.81
N ASN A 102 -5.73 7.53 2.11
CA ASN A 102 -6.71 6.60 2.67
C ASN A 102 -6.12 5.23 3.03
N ASP A 103 -4.82 5.03 2.84
CA ASP A 103 -4.20 3.74 3.13
C ASP A 103 -4.02 3.53 4.65
N SER A 104 -4.80 2.58 5.18
CA SER A 104 -4.74 2.20 6.60
C SER A 104 -3.38 1.67 7.06
N LEU A 105 -2.63 1.02 6.16
CA LEU A 105 -1.30 0.49 6.45
C LEU A 105 -0.31 1.64 6.63
N TYR A 106 -0.37 2.65 5.76
CA TYR A 106 0.51 3.82 5.84
C TYR A 106 0.22 4.64 7.10
N LYS A 107 -1.07 4.85 7.43
CA LYS A 107 -1.46 5.52 8.69
C LYS A 107 -0.92 4.81 9.93
N ASN A 108 -1.03 3.47 9.98
CA ASN A 108 -0.53 2.72 11.13
C ASN A 108 1.00 2.78 11.23
N MET A 109 1.71 2.64 10.11
CA MET A 109 3.18 2.69 10.12
C MET A 109 3.71 4.09 10.42
N LEU A 110 3.06 5.15 9.94
CA LEU A 110 3.35 6.53 10.29
C LEU A 110 3.20 6.74 11.81
N ARG A 111 2.08 6.29 12.38
CA ARG A 111 1.79 6.37 13.82
C ARG A 111 2.86 5.66 14.67
N ILE A 112 3.19 4.41 14.33
CA ILE A 112 4.22 3.63 15.06
C ILE A 112 5.59 4.30 14.94
N SER A 113 5.92 4.85 13.77
CA SER A 113 7.20 5.52 13.55
C SER A 113 7.28 6.85 14.31
N ALA A 114 6.18 7.60 14.38
CA ALA A 114 6.09 8.82 15.19
C ALA A 114 6.26 8.52 16.69
N GLU A 115 5.62 7.46 17.20
CA GLU A 115 5.78 7.00 18.58
C GLU A 115 7.25 6.68 18.91
N LYS A 116 7.93 5.95 18.02
CA LYS A 116 9.32 5.53 18.22
C LYS A 116 10.35 6.63 18.04
N SER A 117 10.06 7.61 17.18
CA SER A 117 10.96 8.74 16.91
C SER A 117 10.73 9.97 17.81
N GLY A 118 9.64 9.99 18.58
CA GLY A 118 9.24 11.16 19.38
C GLY A 118 8.55 12.27 18.57
N ASN A 119 8.19 12.01 17.31
CA ASN A 119 7.57 12.98 16.41
C ASN A 119 6.03 13.08 16.52
N LEU A 120 5.46 12.74 17.68
CA LEU A 120 3.99 12.81 17.88
C LEU A 120 3.46 14.24 17.79
N ALA A 121 4.22 15.24 18.24
CA ALA A 121 3.84 16.65 18.15
C ALA A 121 3.77 17.13 16.68
N ASP A 122 4.75 16.73 15.85
CA ASP A 122 4.73 17.01 14.41
C ASP A 122 3.53 16.34 13.73
N LEU A 123 3.28 15.06 14.05
CA LEU A 123 2.14 14.33 13.53
C LEU A 123 0.81 15.02 13.89
N LYS A 124 0.67 15.48 15.12
CA LYS A 124 -0.52 16.18 15.61
C LYS A 124 -0.76 17.51 14.89
N ALA A 125 0.29 18.28 14.62
CA ALA A 125 0.18 19.56 13.94
C ALA A 125 -0.07 19.44 12.42
N HIS A 126 0.30 18.31 11.82
CA HIS A 126 0.35 18.15 10.37
C HIS A 126 -1.02 17.98 9.71
N SER A 127 -1.94 17.22 10.33
CA SER A 127 -3.27 16.99 9.76
C SER A 127 -4.27 16.57 10.83
N ARG A 128 -5.57 16.71 10.53
CA ARG A 128 -6.66 16.22 11.41
C ARG A 128 -6.53 14.72 11.69
N ASP A 129 -6.23 13.94 10.66
CA ASP A 129 -5.96 12.50 10.82
C ASP A 129 -4.71 12.25 11.66
N GLY A 130 -3.67 13.08 11.51
CA GLY A 130 -2.47 13.03 12.33
C GLY A 130 -2.75 13.33 13.81
N GLU A 131 -3.60 14.31 14.10
CA GLU A 131 -4.08 14.61 15.45
C GLU A 131 -4.81 13.41 16.08
N VAL A 132 -5.71 12.77 15.34
CA VAL A 132 -6.39 11.55 15.79
C VAL A 132 -5.40 10.42 16.08
N LEU A 133 -4.43 10.18 15.20
CA LEU A 133 -3.40 9.15 15.38
C LEU A 133 -2.48 9.44 16.58
N ALA A 134 -2.13 10.71 16.80
CA ALA A 134 -1.31 11.15 17.91
C ALA A 134 -2.04 10.97 19.25
N ILE A 135 -3.27 11.50 19.37
CA ILE A 135 -4.10 11.39 20.58
C ILE A 135 -4.39 9.91 20.89
N PHE A 136 -4.69 9.10 19.88
CA PHE A 136 -4.87 7.65 20.08
C PHE A 136 -3.61 6.99 20.68
N THR A 137 -2.43 7.34 20.18
CA THR A 137 -1.16 6.78 20.64
C THR A 137 -0.81 7.25 22.05
N GLU A 138 -1.02 8.53 22.34
CA GLU A 138 -0.83 9.10 23.68
C GLU A 138 -1.78 8.45 24.69
N THR A 139 -3.06 8.30 24.34
CA THR A 139 -4.05 7.60 25.17
C THR A 139 -3.64 6.16 25.42
N GLN A 140 -3.24 5.44 24.37
CA GLN A 140 -2.74 4.07 24.48
C GLN A 140 -1.54 3.97 25.42
N LYS A 141 -0.60 4.92 25.35
CA LYS A 141 0.58 4.96 26.22
C LYS A 141 0.18 5.22 27.68
N HIS A 142 -0.69 6.19 27.94
CA HIS A 142 -1.21 6.46 29.29
C HIS A 142 -1.89 5.23 29.89
N CYS A 143 -2.70 4.53 29.08
CA CYS A 143 -3.38 3.32 29.49
C CYS A 143 -2.42 2.17 29.82
N LYS A 144 -1.31 2.02 29.08
CA LYS A 144 -0.26 1.02 29.36
C LYS A 144 0.58 1.33 30.60
N GLU A 145 0.73 2.61 30.93
CA GLU A 145 1.49 3.09 32.09
C GLU A 145 0.64 3.15 33.38
N ASP A 146 -0.58 2.59 33.36
CA ASP A 146 -1.55 2.61 34.47
C ASP A 146 -1.88 4.00 35.04
N LYS A 147 -1.66 5.06 34.25
CA LYS A 147 -2.07 6.42 34.59
C LYS A 147 -3.60 6.53 34.61
N PRO A 148 -4.17 7.51 35.35
CA PRO A 148 -5.61 7.76 35.33
C PRO A 148 -6.05 8.14 33.90
N PRO A 149 -7.13 7.54 33.38
CA PRO A 149 -7.61 7.84 32.03
C PRO A 149 -8.13 9.28 31.94
N GLU A 150 -7.75 9.98 30.87
CA GLU A 150 -8.19 11.35 30.61
C GLU A 150 -9.50 11.35 29.82
N PHE A 151 -10.55 11.94 30.39
CA PHE A 151 -11.87 12.03 29.76
C PHE A 151 -11.82 12.64 28.35
N GLU A 152 -11.15 13.78 28.20
CA GLU A 152 -11.08 14.53 26.92
C GLU A 152 -10.48 13.69 25.78
N SER A 153 -9.46 12.89 26.08
CA SER A 153 -8.81 12.01 25.11
C SER A 153 -9.76 10.93 24.60
N PHE A 154 -10.54 10.30 25.50
CA PHE A 154 -11.53 9.30 25.10
C PHE A 154 -12.71 9.93 24.35
N ARG A 155 -13.16 11.11 24.79
CA ARG A 155 -14.23 11.87 24.13
C ARG A 155 -13.85 12.21 22.69
N PHE A 156 -12.68 12.81 22.49
CA PHE A 156 -12.15 13.13 21.17
C PHE A 156 -12.12 11.91 20.24
N LEU A 157 -11.65 10.74 20.73
CA LEU A 157 -11.60 9.52 19.94
C LEU A 157 -12.98 8.94 19.61
N ALA A 158 -13.99 9.17 20.45
CA ALA A 158 -15.37 8.78 20.19
C ALA A 158 -16.01 9.67 19.11
N GLU A 159 -15.83 10.99 19.20
CA GLU A 159 -16.34 11.94 18.19
C GLU A 159 -15.80 11.65 16.79
N HIS A 160 -14.54 11.23 16.69
CA HIS A 160 -13.87 10.86 15.43
C HIS A 160 -14.15 9.42 14.97
N GLY A 161 -14.98 8.67 15.70
CA GLY A 161 -15.40 7.32 15.32
C GLY A 161 -14.32 6.24 15.45
N ILE A 162 -13.24 6.51 16.18
CA ILE A 162 -12.19 5.52 16.49
C ILE A 162 -12.67 4.57 17.58
N LEU A 163 -13.40 5.09 18.56
CA LEU A 163 -14.06 4.28 19.59
C LEU A 163 -15.43 3.81 19.10
N THR A 164 -15.56 2.51 18.93
CA THR A 164 -16.81 1.79 18.70
C THR A 164 -17.22 0.97 19.94
N LYS A 165 -18.48 0.53 19.99
CA LYS A 165 -18.97 -0.35 21.07
C LYS A 165 -18.11 -1.61 21.24
N ASP A 166 -17.57 -2.14 20.15
CA ASP A 166 -16.70 -3.32 20.20
C ASP A 166 -15.31 -2.97 20.73
N THR A 167 -14.73 -1.85 20.31
CA THR A 167 -13.39 -1.43 20.79
C THR A 167 -13.38 -1.11 22.28
N ILE A 168 -14.49 -0.64 22.85
CA ILE A 168 -14.57 -0.38 24.30
C ILE A 168 -14.76 -1.66 25.10
N ARG A 169 -15.31 -2.72 24.49
CA ARG A 169 -15.51 -4.01 25.16
C ARG A 169 -14.30 -4.94 25.06
N ARG A 170 -13.59 -4.91 23.92
CA ARG A 170 -12.53 -5.89 23.59
C ARG A 170 -11.27 -5.27 23.01
N GLY A 171 -11.22 -3.95 22.85
CA GLY A 171 -10.09 -3.26 22.25
C GLY A 171 -8.99 -2.94 23.27
N ILE A 172 -7.90 -2.36 22.76
CA ILE A 172 -6.70 -2.06 23.54
C ILE A 172 -6.89 -0.98 24.62
N LEU A 173 -7.95 -0.18 24.49
CA LEU A 173 -8.33 0.86 25.45
C LEU A 173 -9.46 0.41 26.39
N ALA A 174 -9.95 -0.84 26.27
CA ALA A 174 -11.12 -1.32 27.01
C ALA A 174 -10.90 -1.26 28.53
N ASP A 175 -9.81 -1.85 29.03
CA ASP A 175 -9.52 -1.90 30.47
C ASP A 175 -9.34 -0.50 31.06
N CYS A 176 -8.68 0.37 30.30
CA CYS A 176 -8.47 1.77 30.66
C CYS A 176 -9.79 2.56 30.69
N PHE A 177 -10.66 2.33 29.70
CA PHE A 177 -12.00 2.91 29.69
C PHE A 177 -12.83 2.43 30.89
N GLN A 178 -12.68 1.17 31.33
CA GLN A 178 -13.36 0.68 32.53
C GLN A 178 -12.89 1.36 33.82
N ARG A 179 -11.74 2.03 33.82
CA ARG A 179 -11.27 2.82 34.97
C ARG A 179 -11.86 4.24 35.04
N LEU A 180 -12.55 4.71 33.99
CA LEU A 180 -13.26 6.00 34.01
C LEU A 180 -14.45 5.99 34.98
N ASN A 181 -14.83 7.18 35.44
CA ASN A 181 -16.02 7.36 36.27
C ASN A 181 -17.29 7.00 35.49
N SER A 182 -18.36 6.64 36.22
CA SER A 182 -19.64 6.27 35.62
C SER A 182 -20.26 7.38 34.78
N GLU A 183 -20.10 8.63 35.20
CA GLU A 183 -20.57 9.81 34.47
C GLU A 183 -19.85 9.97 33.13
N ASP A 184 -18.51 10.02 33.15
CA ASP A 184 -17.63 10.10 31.97
C ASP A 184 -17.94 9.02 30.94
N LYS A 185 -18.07 7.76 31.40
CA LYS A 185 -18.45 6.63 30.55
C LYS A 185 -19.78 6.85 29.86
N SER A 186 -20.78 7.36 30.58
CA SER A 186 -22.11 7.60 30.03
C SER A 186 -22.12 8.71 28.98
N GLN A 187 -21.26 9.72 29.15
CA GLN A 187 -21.11 10.81 28.18
C GLN A 187 -20.43 10.32 26.90
N ILE A 188 -19.28 9.63 27.04
CA ILE A 188 -18.54 9.07 25.89
C ILE A 188 -19.41 8.06 25.14
N GLN A 189 -20.18 7.23 25.84
CA GLN A 189 -21.06 6.25 25.20
C GLN A 189 -22.14 6.86 24.30
N LYS A 190 -22.56 8.11 24.55
CA LYS A 190 -23.50 8.83 23.68
C LYS A 190 -22.86 9.25 22.36
N GLU A 191 -21.56 9.50 22.36
CA GLU A 191 -20.80 9.96 21.18
C GLU A 191 -20.32 8.80 20.31
N ILE A 192 -20.22 7.59 20.87
CA ILE A 192 -19.82 6.38 20.14
C ILE A 192 -20.80 6.09 18.99
N ARG A 193 -20.32 6.26 17.77
CA ARG A 193 -21.05 5.86 16.56
C ARG A 193 -21.07 4.33 16.42
N LEU A 194 -22.10 3.81 15.77
CA LEU A 194 -22.08 2.44 15.26
C LEU A 194 -20.93 2.33 14.25
N SER A 195 -20.16 1.25 14.32
CA SER A 195 -19.02 1.02 13.43
C SER A 195 -19.43 1.19 11.96
N SER A 196 -18.74 2.06 11.22
CA SER A 196 -18.93 2.24 9.77
C SER A 196 -18.50 1.01 8.96
N LEU A 197 -17.80 0.06 9.59
CA LEU A 197 -17.38 -1.20 8.98
C LEU A 197 -18.58 -2.15 8.84
N SER A 198 -19.26 -2.04 7.69
CA SER A 198 -20.20 -3.05 7.24
C SER A 198 -19.42 -4.26 6.73
N TYR A 199 -19.44 -5.37 7.49
CA TYR A 199 -18.85 -6.64 7.04
C TYR A 199 -19.43 -7.10 5.69
N LYS A 200 -20.69 -6.75 5.46
CA LYS A 200 -21.40 -6.96 4.20
C LYS A 200 -20.74 -6.21 3.02
N GLU A 201 -20.42 -4.93 3.19
CA GLU A 201 -19.72 -4.16 2.15
C GLU A 201 -18.30 -4.68 1.88
N ARG A 202 -17.61 -5.14 2.92
CA ARG A 202 -16.27 -5.72 2.77
C ARG A 202 -16.32 -7.06 2.02
N LEU A 203 -17.30 -7.91 2.34
CA LEU A 203 -17.54 -9.15 1.61
C LEU A 203 -17.82 -8.88 0.12
N TYR A 204 -18.61 -7.85 -0.20
CA TYR A 204 -18.87 -7.46 -1.58
C TYR A 204 -17.62 -6.97 -2.29
N ALA A 205 -16.80 -6.16 -1.63
CA ALA A 205 -15.53 -5.72 -2.21
C ALA A 205 -14.59 -6.91 -2.50
N ASP A 206 -14.52 -7.90 -1.61
CA ASP A 206 -13.71 -9.10 -1.81
C ASP A 206 -14.25 -9.97 -2.97
N GLN A 207 -15.57 -10.13 -3.06
CA GLN A 207 -16.22 -10.86 -4.17
C GLN A 207 -15.98 -10.17 -5.51
N MET A 208 -16.17 -8.84 -5.59
CA MET A 208 -15.88 -8.04 -6.78
C MET A 208 -14.42 -8.18 -7.21
N LYS A 209 -13.47 -8.16 -6.26
CA LYS A 209 -12.04 -8.30 -6.57
C LYS A 209 -11.70 -9.68 -7.13
N SER A 210 -12.40 -10.72 -6.69
CA SER A 210 -12.24 -12.07 -7.20
C SER A 210 -12.95 -12.34 -8.53
N ASP A 211 -13.85 -11.45 -8.94
CA ASP A 211 -14.66 -11.60 -10.15
C ASP A 211 -13.81 -11.32 -11.41
N PRO A 212 -13.66 -12.29 -12.33
CA PRO A 212 -12.92 -12.11 -13.57
C PRO A 212 -13.43 -10.96 -14.45
N PHE A 213 -14.71 -10.61 -14.34
CA PHE A 213 -15.37 -9.60 -15.17
C PHE A 213 -15.30 -8.20 -14.58
N SER A 214 -14.90 -8.05 -13.32
CA SER A 214 -14.72 -6.76 -12.66
C SER A 214 -13.73 -5.83 -13.38
N ARG A 215 -12.81 -6.40 -14.17
CA ARG A 215 -11.82 -5.66 -14.97
C ARG A 215 -12.44 -4.90 -16.15
N ILE A 216 -13.60 -5.34 -16.60
CA ILE A 216 -14.24 -4.85 -17.82
C ILE A 216 -15.57 -4.17 -17.47
N TRP A 217 -16.32 -4.72 -16.50
CA TRP A 217 -17.65 -4.26 -16.11
C TRP A 217 -17.73 -3.95 -14.62
N ASP A 218 -18.61 -3.01 -14.24
CA ASP A 218 -18.98 -2.81 -12.85
C ASP A 218 -19.88 -3.96 -12.37
N THR A 219 -19.31 -4.84 -11.56
CA THR A 219 -20.01 -6.00 -10.99
C THR A 219 -20.61 -5.72 -9.61
N ALA A 220 -20.54 -4.48 -9.11
CA ALA A 220 -20.99 -4.12 -7.76
C ALA A 220 -22.46 -4.47 -7.54
N SER A 221 -23.34 -4.11 -8.48
CA SER A 221 -24.79 -4.35 -8.38
C SER A 221 -25.13 -5.84 -8.35
N TYR A 222 -24.37 -6.66 -9.09
CA TYR A 222 -24.53 -8.11 -9.12
C TYR A 222 -24.21 -8.73 -7.76
N HIS A 223 -23.05 -8.38 -7.17
CA HIS A 223 -22.64 -8.91 -5.86
C HIS A 223 -23.50 -8.37 -4.71
N ARG A 224 -24.05 -7.16 -4.83
CA ARG A 224 -25.01 -6.60 -3.86
C ARG A 224 -26.41 -7.22 -3.94
N GLY A 225 -26.70 -8.03 -4.96
CA GLY A 225 -28.03 -8.59 -5.20
C GLY A 225 -29.07 -7.54 -5.56
N GLU A 226 -28.63 -6.38 -6.07
CA GLU A 226 -29.53 -5.34 -6.56
C GLU A 226 -30.06 -5.79 -7.92
N ALA A 227 -31.38 -6.02 -8.01
CA ALA A 227 -32.03 -6.29 -9.28
C ALA A 227 -31.71 -5.13 -10.23
N GLY A 228 -31.04 -5.45 -11.35
CA GLY A 228 -30.41 -4.48 -12.24
C GLY A 228 -31.32 -3.31 -12.55
N LYS A 229 -30.98 -2.13 -12.02
CA LYS A 229 -31.32 -0.91 -12.72
C LYS A 229 -30.47 -0.92 -13.98
N GLU A 230 -31.18 -0.92 -15.11
CA GLU A 230 -30.65 -1.03 -16.46
C GLU A 230 -29.32 -0.28 -16.61
N ALA A 231 -28.30 -1.00 -17.09
CA ALA A 231 -27.09 -0.40 -17.61
C ALA A 231 -27.46 0.42 -18.85
N VAL A 232 -27.89 1.66 -18.64
CA VAL A 232 -28.01 2.65 -19.71
C VAL A 232 -26.59 3.07 -20.08
N GLY A 233 -26.11 2.59 -21.23
CA GLY A 233 -24.86 3.07 -21.81
C GLY A 233 -23.94 2.02 -22.43
N ALA A 234 -24.45 0.88 -22.90
CA ALA A 234 -23.71 0.07 -23.88
C ALA A 234 -23.88 0.69 -25.28
N SER A 235 -23.17 1.78 -25.55
CA SER A 235 -22.93 2.19 -26.93
C SER A 235 -21.89 1.24 -27.53
N ALA A 236 -22.36 0.39 -28.42
CA ALA A 236 -21.55 -0.42 -29.32
C ALA A 236 -20.63 0.49 -30.15
N GLY A 237 -19.38 0.61 -29.72
CA GLY A 237 -18.28 1.18 -30.49
C GLY A 237 -17.30 0.07 -30.83
N VAL A 238 -17.44 -0.50 -32.02
CA VAL A 238 -16.42 -1.35 -32.64
C VAL A 238 -15.15 -0.51 -32.78
N VAL A 239 -14.11 -0.82 -31.99
CA VAL A 239 -12.76 -0.29 -32.19
C VAL A 239 -11.89 -1.43 -32.67
N THR A 240 -11.67 -1.45 -33.98
CA THR A 240 -10.57 -2.16 -34.63
C THR A 240 -9.25 -1.57 -34.14
N VAL A 241 -8.44 -2.38 -33.46
CA VAL A 241 -7.06 -2.00 -33.11
C VAL A 241 -6.13 -2.52 -34.20
N ASN A 242 -5.73 -1.64 -35.12
CA ASN A 242 -4.53 -1.85 -35.93
C ASN A 242 -3.31 -1.62 -35.04
N ALA A 243 -2.59 -2.70 -34.72
CA ALA A 243 -1.28 -2.62 -34.11
C ALA A 243 -0.24 -2.30 -35.19
N SER A 244 0.21 -1.05 -35.26
CA SER A 244 1.44 -0.69 -35.96
C SER A 244 2.64 -1.01 -35.06
N LEU A 245 3.45 -1.99 -35.47
CA LEU A 245 4.77 -2.28 -34.92
C LEU A 245 5.68 -1.05 -35.08
N GLY A 246 5.93 -0.35 -33.99
CA GLY A 246 7.07 0.54 -33.83
C GLY A 246 8.21 -0.23 -33.18
N MET A 247 9.18 -0.62 -33.98
CA MET A 247 10.39 -1.33 -33.57
C MET A 247 11.42 -0.26 -33.19
N GLU A 248 11.60 0.01 -31.90
CA GLU A 248 12.74 0.79 -31.41
C GLU A 248 13.75 -0.13 -30.73
N THR A 249 14.94 -0.09 -31.29
CA THR A 249 16.13 -0.86 -30.94
C THR A 249 16.70 -0.38 -29.59
N GLY A 250 16.59 -1.22 -28.57
CA GLY A 250 17.29 -1.07 -27.30
C GLY A 250 18.68 -1.70 -27.35
N SER A 251 19.71 -0.86 -27.20
CA SER A 251 21.13 -1.17 -27.15
C SER A 251 21.50 -2.23 -26.10
N THR A 252 22.27 -3.23 -26.54
CA THR A 252 22.97 -4.21 -25.69
C THR A 252 24.11 -3.54 -24.93
N SER A 253 23.90 -3.24 -23.64
CA SER A 253 25.01 -2.95 -22.72
C SER A 253 25.61 -4.28 -22.22
N SER A 254 26.68 -4.70 -22.90
CA SER A 254 27.60 -5.72 -22.40
C SER A 254 28.37 -5.12 -21.21
N GLY A 255 27.94 -5.46 -19.99
CA GLY A 255 28.61 -5.10 -18.75
C GLY A 255 29.19 -6.34 -18.06
N THR A 256 30.48 -6.28 -17.75
CA THR A 256 31.33 -7.30 -17.15
C THR A 256 30.69 -8.01 -15.94
N ILE A 257 30.60 -9.35 -16.00
CA ILE A 257 29.91 -10.19 -15.01
C ILE A 257 30.73 -10.26 -13.72
N ARG A 258 30.28 -9.55 -12.67
CA ARG A 258 30.67 -9.86 -11.29
C ARG A 258 29.82 -11.05 -10.80
N PRO A 259 30.39 -12.04 -10.09
CA PRO A 259 29.61 -13.10 -9.48
C PRO A 259 28.64 -12.45 -8.48
N GLY A 260 27.35 -12.66 -8.70
CA GLY A 260 26.30 -12.03 -7.91
C GLY A 260 26.09 -12.80 -6.61
N SER A 261 25.30 -12.24 -5.70
CA SER A 261 24.78 -13.05 -4.60
C SER A 261 23.96 -14.23 -5.16
N PRO A 262 23.90 -15.39 -4.48
CA PRO A 262 23.15 -16.56 -4.98
C PRO A 262 21.69 -16.25 -5.32
N ILE A 263 21.05 -15.36 -4.56
CA ILE A 263 19.68 -14.89 -4.82
C ILE A 263 19.58 -14.05 -6.10
N THR A 264 20.56 -13.16 -6.34
CA THR A 264 20.67 -12.38 -7.58
C THR A 264 20.92 -13.27 -8.79
N GLU A 265 21.76 -14.29 -8.65
CA GLU A 265 22.05 -15.23 -9.72
C GLU A 265 20.85 -16.11 -10.08
N ALA A 266 20.13 -16.61 -9.07
CA ALA A 266 18.90 -17.37 -9.27
C ALA A 266 17.84 -16.56 -10.03
N TRP A 267 17.67 -15.29 -9.67
CA TRP A 267 16.75 -14.38 -10.37
C TRP A 267 17.23 -14.05 -11.79
N ARG A 268 18.53 -13.85 -12.00
CA ARG A 268 19.11 -13.65 -13.34
C ARG A 268 18.85 -14.84 -14.26
N LYS A 269 18.96 -16.07 -13.74
CA LYS A 269 18.63 -17.29 -14.49
C LYS A 269 17.15 -17.32 -14.89
N LEU A 270 16.25 -16.86 -14.02
CA LEU A 270 14.83 -16.75 -14.35
C LEU A 270 14.59 -15.74 -15.49
N LYS A 271 15.24 -14.57 -15.46
CA LYS A 271 15.18 -13.59 -16.56
C LYS A 271 15.61 -14.20 -17.89
N LEU A 272 16.72 -14.93 -17.91
CA LEU A 272 17.22 -15.61 -19.11
C LEU A 272 16.25 -16.69 -19.62
N ALA A 273 15.69 -17.51 -18.71
CA ALA A 273 14.68 -18.51 -19.03
C ALA A 273 13.40 -17.88 -19.59
N SER A 274 13.06 -16.68 -19.14
CA SER A 274 11.90 -15.92 -19.64
C SER A 274 12.09 -15.49 -21.09
N ILE A 275 13.29 -14.99 -21.41
CA ILE A 275 13.65 -14.58 -22.78
C ILE A 275 13.62 -15.79 -23.72
N SER A 276 14.21 -16.92 -23.30
CA SER A 276 14.21 -18.15 -24.10
C SER A 276 12.84 -18.84 -24.16
N GLY A 277 11.93 -18.55 -23.21
CA GLY A 277 10.66 -19.24 -23.06
C GLY A 277 10.79 -20.66 -22.52
N ASN A 278 11.92 -21.01 -21.89
CA ASN A 278 12.16 -22.36 -21.38
C ASN A 278 11.54 -22.53 -19.98
N GLU A 279 10.34 -23.12 -19.92
CA GLU A 279 9.61 -23.33 -18.68
C GLU A 279 10.37 -24.20 -17.67
N THR A 280 11.13 -25.20 -18.14
CA THR A 280 11.88 -26.11 -17.25
C THR A 280 12.99 -25.37 -16.50
N GLN A 281 13.77 -24.55 -17.23
CA GLN A 281 14.79 -23.69 -16.64
C GLN A 281 14.18 -22.60 -15.76
N GLY A 282 13.01 -22.05 -16.15
CA GLY A 282 12.28 -21.09 -15.35
C GLY A 282 11.85 -21.65 -13.99
N ARG A 283 11.29 -22.87 -13.98
CA ARG A 283 10.87 -23.56 -12.75
C ARG A 283 12.06 -23.89 -11.85
N GLU A 284 13.18 -24.33 -12.41
CA GLU A 284 14.41 -24.58 -11.65
C GLU A 284 14.95 -23.28 -11.03
N ALA A 285 14.98 -22.19 -11.80
CA ALA A 285 15.41 -20.88 -11.32
C ALA A 285 14.50 -20.35 -10.19
N ILE A 286 13.18 -20.51 -10.28
CA ILE A 286 12.23 -20.13 -9.22
C ILE A 286 12.48 -20.94 -7.95
N ARG A 287 12.70 -22.26 -8.05
CA ARG A 287 13.01 -23.10 -6.88
C ARG A 287 14.31 -22.66 -6.21
N SER A 288 15.35 -22.38 -7.01
CA SER A 288 16.61 -21.86 -6.49
C SER A 288 16.41 -20.52 -5.80
N PHE A 289 15.67 -19.61 -6.43
CA PHE A 289 15.37 -18.28 -5.89
C PHE A 289 14.61 -18.35 -4.56
N LEU A 290 13.56 -19.19 -4.48
CA LEU A 290 12.79 -19.40 -3.27
C LEU A 290 13.64 -19.98 -2.13
N SER A 291 14.53 -20.93 -2.44
CA SER A 291 15.43 -21.50 -1.44
C SER A 291 16.32 -20.43 -0.80
N GLU A 292 16.88 -19.54 -1.63
CA GLU A 292 17.69 -18.41 -1.18
C GLU A 292 16.87 -17.37 -0.39
N VAL A 293 15.65 -17.04 -0.85
CA VAL A 293 14.70 -16.17 -0.11
C VAL A 293 14.41 -16.75 1.28
N GLN A 294 14.17 -18.05 1.38
CA GLN A 294 13.89 -18.71 2.66
C GLN A 294 15.12 -18.75 3.57
N GLN A 295 16.31 -18.92 3.01
CA GLN A 295 17.55 -18.83 3.78
C GLN A 295 17.77 -17.40 4.29
N ALA A 296 17.53 -16.39 3.46
CA ALA A 296 17.61 -14.98 3.84
C ALA A 296 16.62 -14.62 4.95
N LYS A 297 15.40 -15.15 4.92
CA LYS A 297 14.38 -14.98 5.98
C LYS A 297 14.84 -15.46 7.36
N ARG A 298 15.77 -16.41 7.43
CA ARG A 298 16.29 -16.96 8.68
C ARG A 298 17.47 -16.17 9.26
N LYS A 299 18.12 -15.29 8.49
CA LYS A 299 19.34 -14.58 8.92
C LYS A 299 19.07 -13.45 9.92
N GLY A 300 17.90 -12.81 9.85
CA GLY A 300 17.57 -11.68 10.71
C GLY A 300 16.24 -11.03 10.35
N LYS A 301 15.77 -10.13 11.21
CA LYS A 301 14.48 -9.44 11.04
C LYS A 301 14.50 -8.51 9.81
N LEU A 302 15.59 -7.78 9.60
CA LEU A 302 15.75 -6.88 8.46
C LEU A 302 15.88 -7.68 7.16
N GLU A 303 16.75 -8.69 7.16
CA GLU A 303 17.01 -9.58 6.04
C GLU A 303 15.74 -10.32 5.60
N GLY A 304 14.92 -10.78 6.56
CA GLY A 304 13.65 -11.43 6.22
C GLY A 304 12.60 -10.52 5.63
N GLN A 305 12.58 -9.23 6.00
CA GLN A 305 11.67 -8.27 5.39
C GLN A 305 12.13 -7.88 3.98
N LEU A 306 13.44 -7.72 3.77
CA LEU A 306 14.01 -7.52 2.43
C LEU A 306 13.71 -8.71 1.52
N ALA A 307 13.85 -9.94 2.03
CA ALA A 307 13.55 -11.16 1.28
C ALA A 307 12.04 -11.27 0.95
N LEU A 308 11.16 -10.91 1.89
CA LEU A 308 9.71 -10.88 1.66
C LEU A 308 9.30 -9.80 0.64
N ALA A 309 9.93 -8.62 0.69
CA ALA A 309 9.70 -7.56 -0.29
C ALA A 309 10.12 -8.02 -1.70
N LEU A 310 11.27 -8.70 -1.79
CA LEU A 310 11.81 -9.21 -3.06
C LEU A 310 10.92 -10.31 -3.64
N GLU A 311 10.46 -11.25 -2.83
CA GLU A 311 9.51 -12.30 -3.22
C GLU A 311 8.19 -11.73 -3.76
N ARG A 312 7.65 -10.70 -3.10
CA ARG A 312 6.42 -10.02 -3.56
C ARG A 312 6.63 -9.27 -4.87
N ALA A 313 7.74 -8.54 -5.00
CA ALA A 313 8.08 -7.85 -6.24
C ALA A 313 8.24 -8.84 -7.40
N ALA A 314 8.96 -9.94 -7.16
CA ALA A 314 9.15 -11.03 -8.11
C ALA A 314 7.82 -11.63 -8.60
N LYS A 315 6.89 -11.90 -7.69
CA LYS A 315 5.56 -12.41 -8.03
C LYS A 315 4.78 -11.45 -8.92
N LEU A 316 4.72 -10.18 -8.54
CA LEU A 316 4.01 -9.15 -9.30
C LEU A 316 4.63 -8.96 -10.69
N LEU A 317 5.96 -9.03 -10.81
CA LEU A 317 6.63 -8.98 -12.11
C LEU A 317 6.25 -10.17 -13.00
N LEU A 318 6.24 -11.40 -12.49
CA LEU A 318 5.80 -12.56 -13.28
C LEU A 318 4.35 -12.43 -13.75
N GLU A 319 3.48 -11.81 -12.95
CA GLU A 319 2.08 -11.61 -13.28
C GLU A 319 1.87 -10.48 -14.30
N GLN A 320 2.59 -9.37 -14.17
CA GLN A 320 2.28 -8.12 -14.86
C GLN A 320 3.20 -7.82 -16.04
N ASP A 321 4.48 -8.16 -15.96
CA ASP A 321 5.47 -7.79 -16.98
C ASP A 321 5.34 -8.69 -18.23
N PRO A 322 5.12 -8.11 -19.42
CA PRO A 322 5.04 -8.86 -20.69
C PRO A 322 6.26 -9.74 -20.97
N GLN A 323 7.45 -9.38 -20.46
CA GLN A 323 8.68 -10.17 -20.61
C GLN A 323 8.54 -11.57 -20.02
N TYR A 324 7.67 -11.76 -19.01
CA TYR A 324 7.40 -13.04 -18.36
C TYR A 324 6.10 -13.71 -18.81
N SER A 325 5.47 -13.24 -19.88
CA SER A 325 4.24 -13.82 -20.44
C SER A 325 4.31 -15.35 -20.62
N LYS A 326 5.46 -15.89 -21.06
CA LYS A 326 5.70 -17.33 -21.24
C LYS A 326 5.87 -18.11 -19.94
N LEU A 327 6.21 -17.44 -18.84
CA LEU A 327 6.44 -18.03 -17.52
C LEU A 327 5.39 -17.60 -16.47
N ARG A 328 4.37 -16.84 -16.87
CA ARG A 328 3.35 -16.27 -15.98
C ARG A 328 2.63 -17.32 -15.13
N SER A 329 2.47 -18.53 -15.63
CA SER A 329 1.88 -19.66 -14.88
C SER A 329 2.67 -20.01 -13.63
N LEU A 330 3.98 -19.76 -13.63
CA LEU A 330 4.89 -20.05 -12.52
C LEU A 330 4.76 -19.04 -11.37
N ALA A 331 4.05 -17.90 -11.55
CA ALA A 331 3.79 -16.95 -10.47
C ALA A 331 3.05 -17.57 -9.28
N LYS A 332 2.33 -18.68 -9.49
CA LYS A 332 1.66 -19.46 -8.44
C LYS A 332 2.63 -20.20 -7.53
N GLU A 333 3.87 -20.39 -7.97
CA GLU A 333 4.93 -21.06 -7.21
C GLU A 333 5.63 -20.09 -6.23
N LEU A 334 5.41 -18.77 -6.35
CA LEU A 334 5.89 -17.70 -5.44
C LEU A 334 4.83 -17.26 -4.42
#